data_AF-A0A2R6PV18-F1
#
_entry.id   AF-A0A2R6PV18-F1
#
_cell.length_a   1.000
_cell.length_b   1.000
_cell.length_c   1.000
_cell.angle_alpha   90.00
_cell.angle_beta   90.00
_cell.angle_gamma   90.00
#
_symmetry.space_group_name_H-M   'P 1'
#
loop_
_entity.id
_entity.type
_entity.pdbx_description
1 polymer ?
#
loop_
_entity_poly.entity_id
_entity_poly.type
_entity_poly.pdbx_seq_one_letter_code
_entity_poly.pdbx_strand_id
1 'polypeptide(L)'
;MMYSNRRCSTSNYGKASKGTVDLPMEIISEILCRLPIESILTCQFVCKTWYGVTRDPCFVNKHSHFQPTQLILKPWPCEDISDASSHLVLVDIEEHKARRIPIEKSLLGLDIMCFCNGLFCLALGSKADPVVIYNPITRENVFLPSSGSKFDYHSHKVGLGFDLSSGKYKVVRACRFVGANGKTVRFEIISLGDSSWRGLSVPQSMLDFIHLEVVFWNGSLFWKLTLDKKISIVEFNLSNEKFTVISLPENLSQPREAPQLIDLGGCLTIVEHASEQIKLWRLTRNESGGDLSFCLQHAYDTHVMWGSAVYHEVMTESNHNSYILKVEFRRSRRGSFSFNHLTQYFPLLAQYRHLDIPGLPDGFTALGFKPSLVSPLAASRCFQ
;
A
#
# COMPACT_ATOMS: atom_id res chain seq x y z
N MET A 1 -2.94 -24.26 61.85
CA MET A 1 -4.11 -23.36 61.85
C MET A 1 -3.98 -22.48 60.62
N MET A 2 -4.87 -22.39 59.63
CA MET A 2 -6.17 -22.98 59.33
C MET A 2 -6.26 -23.13 57.81
N TYR A 3 -6.73 -24.27 57.32
CA TYR A 3 -7.32 -24.43 55.98
C TYR A 3 -8.72 -23.81 55.99
N SER A 4 -9.15 -23.13 54.92
CA SER A 4 -10.58 -23.11 54.56
C SER A 4 -10.85 -22.80 53.09
N ASN A 5 -11.37 -23.81 52.39
CA ASN A 5 -12.14 -23.75 51.14
C ASN A 5 -13.38 -22.84 51.26
N ARG A 6 -13.70 -22.06 50.21
CA ARG A 6 -15.09 -21.65 49.86
C ARG A 6 -15.21 -21.55 48.33
N ARG A 7 -15.64 -22.65 47.69
CA ARG A 7 -16.98 -22.91 47.10
C ARG A 7 -17.34 -22.05 45.88
N CYS A 8 -17.19 -22.67 44.70
CA CYS A 8 -17.97 -22.37 43.49
C CYS A 8 -19.46 -22.47 43.81
N SER A 9 -20.21 -21.41 43.52
CA SER A 9 -21.68 -21.41 43.51
C SER A 9 -22.17 -21.82 42.13
N THR A 10 -22.74 -23.02 42.05
CA THR A 10 -23.58 -23.49 40.94
C THR A 10 -24.96 -22.81 41.02
N SER A 11 -25.30 -21.95 40.07
CA SER A 11 -26.70 -21.59 39.83
C SER A 11 -27.26 -22.46 38.71
N ASN A 12 -28.16 -23.37 39.08
CA ASN A 12 -28.98 -24.15 38.17
C ASN A 12 -29.89 -23.22 37.35
N TYR A 13 -29.73 -23.24 36.02
CA TYR A 13 -30.83 -22.94 35.11
C TYR A 13 -31.17 -24.22 34.34
N GLY A 14 -32.44 -24.59 34.44
CA GLY A 14 -33.01 -25.79 33.83
C GLY A 14 -33.03 -25.73 32.30
N LYS A 15 -33.01 -26.94 31.73
CA LYS A 15 -33.02 -27.32 30.32
C LYS A 15 -34.03 -26.55 29.44
N ALA A 16 -33.55 -26.15 28.25
CA ALA A 16 -34.23 -26.38 26.98
C ALA A 16 -33.19 -26.72 25.89
N SER A 17 -33.48 -27.76 25.11
CA SER A 17 -32.59 -28.43 24.16
C SER A 17 -32.38 -27.69 22.84
N LYS A 18 -31.18 -27.80 22.28
CA LYS A 18 -30.92 -28.21 20.88
C LYS A 18 -29.43 -28.50 20.75
N GLY A 19 -29.07 -29.68 20.26
CA GLY A 19 -27.68 -30.02 20.00
C GLY A 19 -27.13 -29.10 18.92
N THR A 20 -26.45 -28.03 19.34
CA THR A 20 -25.48 -27.36 18.48
C THR A 20 -24.23 -28.21 18.54
N VAL A 21 -23.81 -28.74 17.39
CA VAL A 21 -22.44 -29.23 17.26
C VAL A 21 -21.56 -28.00 17.39
N ASP A 22 -21.02 -27.76 18.58
CA ASP A 22 -20.09 -26.67 18.81
C ASP A 22 -18.80 -27.02 18.07
N LEU A 23 -18.57 -26.35 16.94
CA LEU A 23 -17.35 -26.46 16.15
C LEU A 23 -16.16 -25.94 16.99
N PRO A 24 -15.01 -26.63 16.98
CA PRO A 24 -13.80 -26.13 17.63
C PRO A 24 -13.40 -24.74 17.09
N MET A 25 -12.78 -23.93 17.94
CA MET A 25 -12.40 -22.55 17.61
C MET A 25 -11.43 -22.47 16.43
N GLU A 26 -10.57 -23.47 16.29
CA GLU A 26 -9.61 -23.60 15.20
C GLU A 26 -10.32 -23.76 13.86
N ILE A 27 -11.40 -24.55 13.84
CA ILE A 27 -12.21 -24.79 12.64
C ILE A 27 -13.02 -23.54 12.29
N ILE A 28 -13.61 -22.87 13.28
CA ILE A 28 -14.30 -21.59 13.06
C ILE A 28 -13.32 -20.56 12.48
N SER A 29 -12.13 -20.43 13.06
CA SER A 29 -11.10 -19.53 12.55
C SER A 29 -10.70 -19.88 11.12
N GLU A 30 -10.56 -21.16 10.77
CA GLU A 30 -10.19 -21.56 9.41
C GLU A 30 -11.29 -21.25 8.40
N ILE A 31 -12.56 -21.50 8.75
CA ILE A 31 -13.72 -21.16 7.90
C ILE A 31 -13.74 -19.64 7.67
N LEU A 32 -13.68 -18.86 8.74
CA LEU A 32 -13.69 -17.40 8.65
C LEU A 32 -12.49 -16.87 7.85
N CYS A 33 -11.28 -17.40 8.03
CA CYS A 33 -10.09 -16.98 7.29
C CYS A 33 -10.23 -17.07 5.76
N ARG A 34 -11.11 -17.94 5.24
CA ARG A 34 -11.33 -18.15 3.81
C ARG A 34 -12.45 -17.29 3.23
N LEU A 35 -13.20 -16.58 4.08
CA LEU A 35 -14.29 -15.72 3.61
C LEU A 35 -13.74 -14.39 3.05
N PRO A 36 -14.43 -13.79 2.07
CA PRO A 36 -14.15 -12.43 1.62
C PRO A 36 -14.19 -11.43 2.79
N ILE A 37 -13.39 -10.38 2.70
CA ILE A 37 -13.25 -9.42 3.79
C ILE A 37 -14.59 -8.76 4.19
N GLU A 38 -15.49 -8.55 3.24
CA GLU A 38 -16.83 -7.99 3.47
C GLU A 38 -17.69 -8.91 4.33
N SER A 39 -17.62 -10.22 4.08
CA SER A 39 -18.29 -11.22 4.90
C SER A 39 -17.73 -11.20 6.32
N ILE A 40 -16.42 -11.01 6.49
CA ILE A 40 -15.81 -10.91 7.82
C ILE A 40 -16.29 -9.68 8.59
N LEU A 41 -16.38 -8.52 7.93
CA LEU A 41 -16.94 -7.31 8.57
C LEU A 41 -18.36 -7.56 9.10
N THR A 42 -19.15 -8.39 8.41
CA THR A 42 -20.49 -8.78 8.87
C THR A 42 -20.44 -9.82 9.99
N CYS A 43 -19.53 -10.80 9.90
CA CYS A 43 -19.32 -11.83 10.93
C CYS A 43 -18.98 -11.26 12.32
N GLN A 44 -18.34 -10.10 12.37
CA GLN A 44 -18.05 -9.37 13.61
C GLN A 44 -19.31 -9.06 14.44
N PHE A 45 -20.49 -8.96 13.81
CA PHE A 45 -21.74 -8.63 14.48
C PHE A 45 -22.59 -9.85 14.86
N VAL A 46 -22.15 -11.06 14.52
CA VAL A 46 -22.91 -12.30 14.77
C VAL A 46 -22.85 -12.71 16.24
N CYS A 47 -21.64 -12.79 16.82
CA CYS A 47 -21.45 -13.13 18.24
C CYS A 47 -20.11 -12.62 18.79
N LYS A 48 -19.98 -12.59 20.12
CA LYS A 48 -18.75 -12.14 20.81
C LYS A 48 -17.52 -12.97 20.45
N THR A 49 -17.69 -14.27 20.24
CA THR A 49 -16.61 -15.17 19.87
C THR A 49 -16.02 -14.81 18.51
N TRP A 50 -16.87 -14.60 17.49
CA TRP A 50 -16.43 -14.22 16.15
C TRP A 50 -15.86 -12.81 16.12
N TYR A 51 -16.46 -11.89 16.89
CA TYR A 51 -15.88 -10.56 17.11
C TYR A 51 -14.46 -10.64 17.70
N GLY A 52 -14.24 -11.51 18.69
CA GLY A 52 -12.92 -11.73 19.28
C GLY A 52 -11.91 -12.31 18.29
N VAL A 53 -12.27 -13.39 17.59
CA VAL A 53 -11.41 -14.06 16.60
C VAL A 53 -11.00 -13.11 15.49
N THR A 54 -11.94 -12.33 14.94
CA THR A 54 -11.66 -11.46 13.79
C THR A 54 -10.79 -10.24 14.11
N ARG A 55 -10.54 -9.98 15.40
CA ARG A 55 -9.62 -8.93 15.89
C ARG A 55 -8.30 -9.49 16.40
N ASP A 56 -8.17 -10.81 16.50
CA ASP A 56 -6.92 -11.46 16.89
C ASP A 56 -5.82 -11.19 15.84
N PRO A 57 -4.63 -10.71 16.23
CA PRO A 57 -3.57 -10.39 15.27
C PRO A 57 -3.13 -11.58 14.40
N CYS A 58 -3.14 -12.81 14.93
CA CYS A 58 -2.80 -14.01 14.16
C CYS A 58 -3.89 -14.30 13.12
N PHE A 59 -5.17 -14.16 13.49
CA PHE A 59 -6.27 -14.24 12.53
C PHE A 59 -6.16 -13.18 11.43
N VAL A 60 -5.95 -11.91 11.79
CA VAL A 60 -5.86 -10.80 10.83
C VAL A 60 -4.74 -11.04 9.82
N ASN A 61 -3.55 -11.43 10.31
CA ASN A 61 -2.42 -11.74 9.44
C ASN A 61 -2.74 -12.96 8.55
N LYS A 62 -3.32 -14.02 9.10
CA LYS A 62 -3.67 -15.23 8.33
C LYS A 62 -4.73 -14.93 7.27
N HIS A 63 -5.80 -14.21 7.62
CA HIS A 63 -6.88 -13.82 6.71
C HIS A 63 -6.35 -12.96 5.57
N SER A 64 -5.49 -11.97 5.84
CA SER A 64 -4.90 -11.13 4.79
C SER A 64 -4.07 -11.92 3.80
N HIS A 65 -3.48 -13.07 4.16
CA HIS A 65 -2.79 -13.94 3.20
C HIS A 65 -3.75 -14.59 2.20
N PHE A 66 -4.96 -14.97 2.63
CA PHE A 66 -5.99 -15.58 1.80
C PHE A 66 -6.77 -14.60 0.94
N GLN A 67 -6.71 -13.29 1.22
CA GLN A 67 -7.43 -12.31 0.40
C GLN A 67 -6.75 -12.15 -0.97
N PRO A 68 -7.52 -12.08 -2.06
CA PRO A 68 -6.97 -11.75 -3.36
C PRO A 68 -6.47 -10.31 -3.38
N THR A 69 -5.48 -10.04 -4.25
CA THR A 69 -5.09 -8.65 -4.54
C THR A 69 -6.19 -8.00 -5.38
N GLN A 70 -6.69 -6.87 -4.90
CA GLN A 70 -7.68 -6.04 -5.57
C GLN A 70 -7.01 -4.74 -6.04
N LEU A 71 -7.77 -3.86 -6.68
CA LEU A 71 -7.34 -2.48 -6.91
C LEU A 71 -8.14 -1.52 -6.06
N ILE A 72 -7.48 -0.45 -5.60
CA ILE A 72 -8.17 0.73 -5.09
C ILE A 72 -7.93 1.89 -6.02
N LEU A 73 -9.01 2.59 -6.36
CA LEU A 73 -8.96 3.77 -7.20
C LEU A 73 -9.33 5.01 -6.39
N LYS A 74 -8.59 6.10 -6.60
CA LYS A 74 -8.96 7.43 -6.13
C LYS A 74 -9.31 8.26 -7.38
N PRO A 75 -10.60 8.60 -7.59
CA PRO A 75 -11.02 9.42 -8.73
C PRO A 75 -10.29 10.76 -8.76
N TRP A 76 -10.02 11.27 -9.96
CA TRP A 76 -9.51 12.62 -10.11
C TRP A 76 -10.61 13.65 -9.84
N PRO A 77 -10.28 14.83 -9.28
CA PRO A 77 -11.25 15.91 -9.15
C PRO A 77 -11.77 16.28 -10.54
N CYS A 78 -13.09 16.21 -10.74
CA CYS A 78 -13.75 16.76 -11.93
C CYS A 78 -14.19 18.19 -11.62
N GLU A 79 -13.96 19.13 -12.54
CA GLU A 79 -14.28 20.55 -12.37
C GLU A 79 -15.78 20.78 -12.06
N ASP A 80 -16.66 19.85 -12.44
CA ASP A 80 -18.12 19.98 -12.32
C ASP A 80 -18.76 19.22 -11.15
N ILE A 81 -18.01 18.39 -10.39
CA ILE A 81 -18.62 17.55 -9.33
C ILE A 81 -17.80 17.53 -8.04
N SER A 82 -18.38 18.09 -6.97
CA SER A 82 -17.87 18.04 -5.59
C SER A 82 -17.68 16.62 -5.00
N ASP A 83 -18.20 15.59 -5.68
CA ASP A 83 -18.27 14.20 -5.22
C ASP A 83 -17.00 13.37 -5.54
N ALA A 84 -16.17 13.78 -6.51
CA ALA A 84 -15.04 12.95 -6.96
C ALA A 84 -13.95 12.74 -5.88
N SER A 85 -13.87 13.64 -4.89
CA SER A 85 -12.93 13.52 -3.76
C SER A 85 -13.50 12.79 -2.54
N SER A 86 -14.80 12.45 -2.55
CA SER A 86 -15.54 11.98 -1.37
C SER A 86 -15.41 10.47 -1.11
N HIS A 87 -14.85 9.71 -2.06
CA HIS A 87 -14.83 8.26 -2.00
C HIS A 87 -13.62 7.66 -2.71
N LEU A 88 -13.27 6.44 -2.30
CA LEU A 88 -12.43 5.51 -3.05
C LEU A 88 -13.31 4.50 -3.78
N VAL A 89 -12.76 3.83 -4.79
CA VAL A 89 -13.42 2.72 -5.47
C VAL A 89 -12.58 1.47 -5.28
N LEU A 90 -13.10 0.48 -4.58
CA LEU A 90 -12.49 -0.84 -4.49
C LEU A 90 -12.98 -1.69 -5.66
N VAL A 91 -12.04 -2.27 -6.40
CA VAL A 91 -12.30 -3.02 -7.62
C VAL A 91 -11.82 -4.45 -7.44
N ASP A 92 -12.78 -5.36 -7.57
CA ASP A 92 -12.52 -6.78 -7.72
C ASP A 92 -12.43 -7.11 -9.20
N ILE A 93 -11.22 -7.46 -9.64
CA ILE A 93 -10.91 -7.72 -11.05
C ILE A 93 -11.45 -9.09 -11.48
N GLU A 94 -11.46 -10.08 -10.60
CA GLU A 94 -11.94 -11.43 -10.91
C GLU A 94 -13.46 -11.44 -11.05
N GLU A 95 -14.14 -10.75 -10.13
CA GLU A 95 -15.59 -10.67 -10.09
C GLU A 95 -16.17 -9.55 -10.99
N HIS A 96 -15.31 -8.74 -11.62
CA HIS A 96 -15.70 -7.57 -12.40
C HIS A 96 -16.66 -6.62 -11.65
N LYS A 97 -16.35 -6.35 -10.37
CA LYS A 97 -17.20 -5.53 -9.49
C LYS A 97 -16.42 -4.33 -8.96
N ALA A 98 -17.08 -3.19 -8.92
CA ALA A 98 -16.57 -1.99 -8.26
C ALA A 98 -17.52 -1.56 -7.13
N ARG A 99 -16.95 -1.11 -6.00
CA ARG A 99 -17.72 -0.55 -4.89
C ARG A 99 -17.12 0.74 -4.39
N ARG A 100 -17.98 1.72 -4.06
CA ARG A 100 -17.55 2.98 -3.45
C ARG A 100 -17.30 2.78 -1.95
N ILE A 101 -16.19 3.32 -1.48
CA ILE A 101 -15.83 3.42 -0.07
C ILE A 101 -15.83 4.90 0.28
N PRO A 102 -16.81 5.38 1.06
CA PRO A 102 -16.84 6.77 1.52
C PRO A 102 -15.57 7.13 2.31
N ILE A 103 -15.04 8.31 2.07
CA ILE A 103 -13.93 8.90 2.82
C ILE A 103 -14.49 9.87 3.86
N GLU A 104 -13.97 9.84 5.08
CA GLU A 104 -14.34 10.80 6.11
C GLU A 104 -13.97 12.23 5.72
N LYS A 105 -14.81 13.21 6.11
CA LYS A 105 -14.59 14.63 5.78
C LYS A 105 -13.22 15.14 6.21
N SER A 106 -12.69 14.65 7.34
CA SER A 106 -11.38 15.00 7.90
C SER A 106 -10.19 14.54 7.04
N LEU A 107 -10.40 13.60 6.12
CA LEU A 107 -9.38 13.02 5.25
C LEU A 107 -9.45 13.57 3.81
N LEU A 108 -10.47 14.37 3.49
CA LEU A 108 -10.63 14.97 2.17
C LEU A 108 -9.46 15.88 1.82
N GLY A 109 -9.00 15.80 0.58
CA GLY A 109 -7.86 16.56 0.09
C GLY A 109 -6.49 15.96 0.39
N LEU A 110 -6.40 14.89 1.20
CA LEU A 110 -5.15 14.15 1.40
C LEU A 110 -4.88 13.18 0.25
N ASP A 111 -3.60 13.00 -0.07
CA ASP A 111 -3.13 12.04 -1.07
C ASP A 111 -2.73 10.72 -0.44
N ILE A 112 -2.98 9.63 -1.16
CA ILE A 112 -2.47 8.31 -0.78
C ILE A 112 -0.99 8.30 -1.13
N MET A 113 -0.14 8.31 -0.11
CA MET A 113 1.32 8.39 -0.29
C MET A 113 1.93 7.00 -0.49
N CYS A 114 1.42 6.01 0.24
CA CYS A 114 1.87 4.63 0.21
C CYS A 114 0.87 3.72 0.93
N PHE A 115 1.12 2.40 0.88
CA PHE A 115 0.35 1.41 1.62
C PHE A 115 1.26 0.35 2.26
N CYS A 116 0.77 -0.29 3.32
CA CYS A 116 1.42 -1.41 4.01
C CYS A 116 0.37 -2.23 4.75
N ASN A 117 0.31 -3.56 4.50
CA ASN A 117 -0.59 -4.48 5.20
C ASN A 117 -2.07 -4.04 5.21
N GLY A 118 -2.52 -3.43 4.10
CA GLY A 118 -3.86 -2.88 3.92
C GLY A 118 -4.13 -1.53 4.61
N LEU A 119 -3.13 -0.92 5.24
CA LEU A 119 -3.18 0.45 5.75
C LEU A 119 -2.61 1.42 4.71
N PHE A 120 -3.23 2.59 4.58
CA PHE A 120 -2.71 3.73 3.83
C PHE A 120 -2.04 4.73 4.74
N CYS A 121 -1.01 5.37 4.20
CA CYS A 121 -0.52 6.62 4.73
C CYS A 121 -1.03 7.76 3.85
N LEU A 122 -1.81 8.67 4.43
CA LEU A 122 -2.38 9.83 3.78
C LEU A 122 -1.62 11.09 4.23
N ALA A 123 -1.27 11.97 3.29
CA ALA A 123 -0.63 13.25 3.60
C ALA A 123 -0.82 14.26 2.46
N LEU A 124 -0.36 15.50 2.66
CA LEU A 124 -0.27 16.52 1.61
C LEU A 124 1.12 16.49 0.97
N GLY A 125 1.20 16.59 -0.35
CA GLY A 125 2.49 16.70 -1.05
C GLY A 125 3.25 18.00 -0.80
N SER A 126 2.57 19.03 -0.30
CA SER A 126 3.10 20.39 -0.08
C SER A 126 3.31 20.76 1.39
N LYS A 127 2.84 19.93 2.34
CA LYS A 127 2.92 20.20 3.78
C LYS A 127 3.33 18.94 4.52
N ALA A 128 4.15 19.10 5.57
CA ALA A 128 4.58 17.97 6.40
C ALA A 128 3.42 17.32 7.16
N ASP A 129 2.43 18.12 7.58
CA ASP A 129 1.29 17.68 8.39
C ASP A 129 -0.05 18.10 7.72
N PRO A 130 -1.15 17.36 7.96
CA PRO A 130 -1.22 16.13 8.75
C PRO A 130 -0.67 14.91 7.99
N VAL A 131 -0.20 13.93 8.76
CA VAL A 131 0.05 12.56 8.29
C VAL A 131 -0.93 11.63 9.01
N VAL A 132 -1.67 10.83 8.25
CA VAL A 132 -2.74 9.97 8.79
C VAL A 132 -2.56 8.54 8.32
N ILE A 133 -2.64 7.59 9.25
CA ILE A 133 -2.74 6.17 8.93
C ILE A 133 -4.21 5.79 8.85
N TYR A 134 -4.63 5.19 7.74
CA TYR A 134 -6.04 4.92 7.45
C TYR A 134 -6.24 3.50 6.92
N ASN A 135 -7.19 2.76 7.47
CA ASN A 135 -7.66 1.51 6.87
C ASN A 135 -8.95 1.79 6.09
N PRO A 136 -9.00 1.67 4.75
CA PRO A 136 -10.20 1.94 3.97
C PRO A 136 -11.33 0.90 4.18
N ILE A 137 -11.00 -0.30 4.66
CA ILE A 137 -11.96 -1.38 4.88
C ILE A 137 -12.67 -1.20 6.22
N THR A 138 -11.92 -1.02 7.31
CA THR A 138 -12.50 -0.79 8.65
C THR A 138 -12.91 0.66 8.88
N ARG A 139 -12.40 1.58 8.04
CA ARG A 139 -12.52 3.05 8.13
C ARG A 139 -11.87 3.67 9.37
N GLU A 140 -11.15 2.87 10.16
CA GLU A 140 -10.39 3.37 11.29
C GLU A 140 -9.21 4.22 10.80
N ASN A 141 -8.92 5.31 11.50
CA ASN A 141 -7.79 6.19 11.22
C ASN A 141 -7.08 6.65 12.50
N VAL A 142 -5.80 7.01 12.35
CA VAL A 142 -4.96 7.61 13.39
C VAL A 142 -4.17 8.75 12.79
N PHE A 143 -4.36 9.96 13.34
CA PHE A 143 -3.52 11.12 13.05
C PHE A 143 -2.21 11.00 13.80
N LEU A 144 -1.09 11.14 13.09
CA LEU A 144 0.22 11.20 13.73
C LEU A 144 0.44 12.58 14.36
N PRO A 145 1.24 12.68 15.43
CA PRO A 145 1.63 13.96 16.02
C PRO A 145 2.19 14.92 14.96
N SER A 146 1.82 16.19 15.03
CA SER A 146 2.43 17.21 14.17
C SER A 146 3.90 17.39 14.55
N SER A 147 4.76 17.64 13.57
CA SER A 147 6.14 18.04 13.86
C SER A 147 6.28 19.53 14.18
N GLY A 148 5.18 20.28 14.21
CA GLY A 148 5.18 21.73 14.38
C GLY A 148 5.82 22.50 13.21
N SER A 149 6.07 21.84 12.07
CA SER A 149 6.68 22.48 10.92
C SER A 149 5.70 23.44 10.26
N LYS A 150 6.14 24.67 10.02
CA LYS A 150 5.36 25.70 9.31
C LYS A 150 5.87 25.96 7.89
N PHE A 151 6.84 25.17 7.42
CA PHE A 151 7.38 25.32 6.09
C PHE A 151 6.41 24.76 5.05
N ASP A 152 6.24 25.47 3.95
CA ASP A 152 5.72 24.88 2.73
C ASP A 152 6.85 24.11 2.05
N TYR A 153 6.51 22.91 1.59
CA TYR A 153 7.45 21.98 0.98
C TYR A 153 7.27 21.95 -0.53
N HIS A 154 8.38 21.90 -1.25
CA HIS A 154 8.38 21.62 -2.68
C HIS A 154 8.08 20.15 -2.97
N SER A 155 8.46 19.27 -2.05
CA SER A 155 8.17 17.85 -2.14
C SER A 155 8.09 17.26 -0.75
N HIS A 156 7.00 16.55 -0.48
CA HIS A 156 6.82 15.72 0.71
C HIS A 156 6.49 14.30 0.25
N LYS A 157 7.28 13.32 0.69
CA LYS A 157 7.06 11.90 0.43
C LYS A 157 7.05 11.14 1.73
N VAL A 158 6.17 10.15 1.83
CA VAL A 158 5.95 9.36 3.04
C VAL A 158 5.93 7.89 2.69
N GLY A 159 6.70 7.10 3.41
CA GLY A 159 6.69 5.64 3.40
C GLY A 159 6.17 5.11 4.72
N LEU A 160 5.33 4.08 4.65
CA LEU A 160 4.78 3.34 5.79
C LEU A 160 5.26 1.90 5.67
N GLY A 161 5.76 1.35 6.77
CA GLY A 161 6.15 -0.05 6.79
C GLY A 161 5.98 -0.68 8.17
N PHE A 162 5.91 -2.01 8.19
CA PHE A 162 5.82 -2.79 9.41
C PHE A 162 7.20 -3.33 9.77
N ASP A 163 7.71 -2.94 10.94
CA ASP A 163 8.96 -3.46 11.48
C ASP A 163 8.70 -4.78 12.21
N LEU A 164 9.11 -5.89 11.59
CA LEU A 164 8.94 -7.24 12.13
C LEU A 164 9.63 -7.44 13.49
N SER A 165 10.72 -6.70 13.75
CA SER A 165 11.50 -6.87 14.98
C SER A 165 10.81 -6.25 16.20
N SER A 166 10.18 -5.08 16.03
CA SER A 166 9.48 -4.38 17.11
C SER A 166 7.97 -4.64 17.12
N GLY A 167 7.42 -5.23 16.05
CA GLY A 167 5.98 -5.41 15.87
C GLY A 167 5.23 -4.10 15.69
N LYS A 168 5.92 -3.01 15.31
CA LYS A 168 5.34 -1.68 15.16
C LYS A 168 5.33 -1.23 13.71
N TYR A 169 4.30 -0.46 13.37
CA TYR A 169 4.34 0.34 12.14
C TYR A 169 5.26 1.53 12.34
N LYS A 170 6.12 1.80 11.35
CA LYS A 170 6.97 2.97 11.29
C LYS A 170 6.65 3.77 10.04
N VAL A 171 6.69 5.09 10.18
CA VAL A 171 6.43 6.04 9.11
C VAL A 171 7.68 6.86 8.94
N VAL A 172 8.22 6.87 7.72
CA VAL A 172 9.39 7.66 7.34
C VAL A 172 8.95 8.67 6.31
N ARG A 173 9.30 9.94 6.51
CA ARG A 173 9.02 11.00 5.53
C ARG A 173 10.28 11.70 5.09
N ALA A 174 10.28 12.13 3.84
CA ALA A 174 11.30 12.92 3.20
C ALA A 174 10.68 14.25 2.76
N CYS A 175 11.20 15.35 3.29
CA CYS A 175 10.65 16.68 3.07
C CYS A 175 11.71 17.59 2.44
N ARG A 176 11.40 18.16 1.28
CA ARG A 176 12.24 19.11 0.56
C ARG A 176 11.64 20.51 0.61
N PHE A 177 12.41 21.48 1.07
CA PHE A 177 12.00 22.88 1.16
C PHE A 177 13.18 23.81 0.87
N VAL A 178 12.90 25.09 0.63
CA VAL A 178 13.93 26.13 0.53
C VAL A 178 13.99 26.86 1.86
N GLY A 179 15.12 26.72 2.56
CA GLY A 179 15.44 27.48 3.76
C GLY A 179 16.33 28.68 3.44
N ALA A 180 16.74 29.41 4.48
CA ALA A 180 17.63 30.57 4.36
C ALA A 180 18.96 30.26 3.65
N ASN A 181 19.44 29.02 3.76
CA ASN A 181 20.72 28.56 3.17
C ASN A 181 20.52 27.79 1.85
N GLY A 182 19.33 27.89 1.24
CA GLY A 182 19.00 27.20 -0.01
C GLY A 182 18.19 25.91 0.20
N LYS A 183 18.27 25.00 -0.77
CA LYS A 183 17.49 23.76 -0.79
C LYS A 183 17.94 22.86 0.36
N THR A 184 16.99 22.45 1.18
CA THR A 184 17.19 21.53 2.31
C THR A 184 16.30 20.31 2.15
N VAL A 185 16.86 19.13 2.44
CA VAL A 185 16.13 17.87 2.52
C VAL A 185 16.24 17.35 3.95
N ARG A 186 15.11 16.94 4.53
CA ARG A 186 15.06 16.34 5.86
C ARG A 186 14.34 15.01 5.80
N PHE A 187 14.90 14.01 6.47
CA PHE A 187 14.25 12.73 6.71
C PHE A 187 13.88 12.62 8.19
N GLU A 188 12.67 12.16 8.46
CA GLU A 188 12.13 11.97 9.79
C GLU A 188 11.41 10.62 9.88
N ILE A 189 11.44 10.02 11.06
CA ILE A 189 10.76 8.76 11.37
C ILE A 189 9.90 8.90 12.63
N ILE A 190 8.80 8.17 12.66
CA ILE A 190 7.97 7.99 13.85
C ILE A 190 7.42 6.56 13.86
N SER A 191 7.36 5.92 15.03
CA SER A 191 6.60 4.68 15.18
C SER A 191 5.17 5.02 15.57
N LEU A 192 4.22 4.22 15.09
CA LEU A 192 2.82 4.39 15.46
C LEU A 192 2.65 4.20 16.97
N GLY A 193 2.10 5.21 17.65
CA GLY A 193 2.00 5.28 19.12
C GLY A 193 3.05 6.17 19.80
N ASP A 194 4.10 6.58 19.09
CA ASP A 194 5.09 7.53 19.61
C ASP A 194 4.52 8.96 19.59
N SER A 195 5.07 9.85 20.43
CA SER A 195 4.57 11.23 20.60
C SER A 195 5.24 12.28 19.70
N SER A 196 6.37 11.97 19.08
CA SER A 196 7.14 12.94 18.29
C SER A 196 7.96 12.29 17.20
N TRP A 197 8.16 13.03 16.10
CA TRP A 197 9.07 12.67 15.02
C TRP A 197 10.53 12.80 15.44
N ARG A 198 11.37 11.89 14.97
CA ARG A 198 12.82 11.94 15.13
C ARG A 198 13.51 12.09 13.77
N GLY A 199 14.53 12.93 13.70
CA GLY A 199 15.36 13.08 12.49
C GLY A 199 16.18 11.83 12.19
N LEU A 200 16.33 11.52 10.90
CA LEU A 200 17.20 10.45 10.40
C LEU A 200 18.45 11.03 9.74
N SER A 201 19.60 10.41 10.02
CA SER A 201 20.84 10.63 9.27
C SER A 201 20.79 9.82 7.98
N VAL A 202 21.04 10.48 6.86
CA VAL A 202 20.89 9.90 5.51
C VAL A 202 22.19 10.00 4.71
N PRO A 203 22.46 9.05 3.79
CA PRO A 203 23.51 9.19 2.79
C PRO A 203 23.38 10.49 2.00
N GLN A 204 24.53 11.10 1.65
CA GLN A 204 24.58 12.35 0.87
C GLN A 204 23.85 12.23 -0.48
N SER A 205 23.89 11.05 -1.10
CA SER A 205 23.18 10.76 -2.36
C SER A 205 21.66 10.95 -2.28
N MET A 206 21.07 10.92 -1.07
CA MET A 206 19.64 11.17 -0.86
C MET A 206 19.28 12.62 -0.56
N LEU A 207 20.25 13.54 -0.57
CA LEU A 207 19.98 14.97 -0.34
C LEU A 207 19.71 15.75 -1.63
N ASP A 208 20.10 15.21 -2.78
CA ASP A 208 20.08 15.95 -4.07
C ASP A 208 19.05 15.46 -5.09
N PHE A 209 18.03 14.68 -4.70
CA PHE A 209 17.06 14.12 -5.65
C PHE A 209 16.06 15.14 -6.24
N ILE A 210 15.51 14.81 -7.42
CA ILE A 210 14.41 15.53 -8.06
C ILE A 210 13.07 14.85 -7.79
N HIS A 211 13.02 13.53 -7.97
CA HIS A 211 11.84 12.71 -7.74
C HIS A 211 12.15 11.58 -6.77
N LEU A 212 11.14 11.22 -5.98
CA LEU A 212 11.23 10.21 -4.94
C LEU A 212 9.93 9.41 -4.87
N GLU A 213 10.07 8.09 -4.95
CA GLU A 213 9.01 7.11 -4.71
C GLU A 213 9.46 6.14 -3.62
N VAL A 214 8.50 5.51 -2.96
CA VAL A 214 8.78 4.59 -1.86
C VAL A 214 7.83 3.40 -1.90
N VAL A 215 8.38 2.20 -1.75
CA VAL A 215 7.64 0.95 -1.66
C VAL A 215 8.05 0.22 -0.40
N PHE A 216 7.08 -0.26 0.36
CA PHE A 216 7.34 -1.19 1.45
C PHE A 216 7.45 -2.61 0.90
N TRP A 217 8.53 -3.31 1.27
CA TRP A 217 8.67 -4.72 0.95
C TRP A 217 9.51 -5.40 2.04
N ASN A 218 9.01 -6.52 2.55
CA ASN A 218 9.72 -7.40 3.48
C ASN A 218 10.44 -6.70 4.66
N GLY A 219 9.75 -5.79 5.36
CA GLY A 219 10.30 -5.10 6.54
C GLY A 219 11.22 -3.92 6.24
N SER A 220 11.38 -3.56 4.97
CA SER A 220 12.19 -2.41 4.53
C SER A 220 11.37 -1.45 3.67
N LEU A 221 11.79 -0.18 3.63
CA LEU A 221 11.31 0.82 2.69
C LEU A 221 12.33 0.99 1.57
N PHE A 222 11.92 0.81 0.32
CA PHE A 222 12.77 0.97 -0.85
C PHE A 222 12.46 2.31 -1.52
N TRP A 223 13.43 3.20 -1.50
CA TRP A 223 13.33 4.54 -2.06
C TRP A 223 13.93 4.57 -3.45
N LYS A 224 13.11 4.89 -4.45
CA LYS A 224 13.57 5.16 -5.82
C LYS A 224 13.85 6.65 -5.95
N LEU A 225 15.11 7.00 -6.15
CA LEU A 225 15.58 8.38 -6.31
C LEU A 225 15.95 8.62 -7.78
N THR A 226 15.53 9.76 -8.32
CA THR A 226 15.95 10.20 -9.67
C THR A 226 16.72 11.52 -9.57
N LEU A 227 17.95 11.51 -10.09
CA LEU A 227 18.81 12.69 -10.25
C LEU A 227 19.23 12.82 -11.72
N ASP A 228 18.83 13.93 -12.35
CA ASP A 228 18.93 14.22 -13.79
C ASP A 228 18.29 13.14 -14.68
N LYS A 229 18.95 11.99 -14.85
CA LYS A 229 18.45 10.79 -15.55
C LYS A 229 18.95 9.48 -14.93
N LYS A 230 19.71 9.56 -13.84
CA LYS A 230 20.21 8.40 -13.11
C LYS A 230 19.21 8.04 -12.04
N ILE A 231 18.94 6.76 -11.94
CA ILE A 231 18.07 6.18 -10.93
C ILE A 231 18.98 5.53 -9.90
N SER A 232 18.59 5.63 -8.64
CA SER A 232 19.20 4.88 -7.55
C SER A 232 18.09 4.31 -6.68
N ILE A 233 18.29 3.09 -6.18
CA ILE A 233 17.40 2.49 -5.20
C ILE A 233 18.15 2.41 -3.89
N VAL A 234 17.52 2.90 -2.82
CA VAL A 234 18.06 2.83 -1.47
C VAL A 234 17.08 2.07 -0.59
N GLU A 235 17.54 0.98 -0.02
CA GLU A 235 16.83 0.27 1.03
C GLU A 235 17.01 1.01 2.36
N PHE A 236 15.93 1.22 3.08
CA PHE A 236 15.93 1.59 4.49
C PHE A 236 15.34 0.44 5.30
N ASN A 237 16.19 -0.27 6.05
CA ASN A 237 15.75 -1.36 6.90
C ASN A 237 15.09 -0.83 8.17
N LEU A 238 13.83 -1.18 8.41
CA LEU A 238 13.06 -0.58 9.51
C LEU A 238 13.54 -1.06 10.90
N SER A 239 14.13 -2.25 10.98
CA SER A 239 14.55 -2.85 12.25
C SER A 239 15.83 -2.23 12.78
N ASN A 240 16.83 -2.03 11.92
CA ASN A 240 18.13 -1.47 12.31
C ASN A 240 18.32 0.00 11.90
N GLU A 241 17.37 0.57 11.15
CA GLU A 241 17.33 1.96 10.68
C GLU A 241 18.57 2.36 9.86
N LYS A 242 19.10 1.43 9.06
CA LYS A 242 20.22 1.67 8.15
C LYS A 242 19.77 1.80 6.71
N PHE A 243 20.47 2.70 5.99
CA PHE A 243 20.33 2.88 4.57
C PHE A 243 21.40 2.11 3.81
N THR A 244 20.98 1.35 2.80
CA THR A 244 21.85 0.59 1.91
C THR A 244 21.52 0.93 0.46
N VAL A 245 22.52 1.35 -0.32
CA VAL A 245 22.34 1.60 -1.75
C VAL A 245 22.34 0.25 -2.48
N ILE A 246 21.32 0.01 -3.30
CA ILE A 246 21.20 -1.19 -4.11
C ILE A 246 21.73 -0.88 -5.51
N SER A 247 22.66 -1.71 -5.97
CA SER A 247 23.20 -1.63 -7.33
C SER A 247 22.10 -1.92 -8.35
N LEU A 248 21.95 -1.02 -9.32
CA LEU A 248 21.07 -1.24 -10.45
C LEU A 248 21.78 -2.04 -11.56
N PRO A 249 21.04 -2.81 -12.38
CA PRO A 249 21.61 -3.52 -13.51
C PRO A 249 22.20 -2.54 -14.54
N GLU A 250 23.39 -2.83 -15.08
CA GLU A 250 24.03 -1.99 -16.11
C GLU A 250 23.19 -1.86 -17.39
N ASN A 251 22.38 -2.87 -17.68
CA ASN A 251 21.52 -2.96 -18.85
C ASN A 251 20.12 -2.35 -18.65
N LEU A 252 19.81 -1.85 -17.44
CA LEU A 252 18.61 -1.07 -17.23
C LEU A 252 18.75 0.17 -18.10
N SER A 253 17.93 0.27 -19.15
CA SER A 253 18.02 1.42 -20.04
C SER A 253 17.75 2.70 -19.22
N GLN A 254 18.16 3.86 -19.72
CA GLN A 254 17.67 5.15 -19.21
C GLN A 254 16.50 5.57 -20.10
N PRO A 255 15.31 4.93 -19.98
CA PRO A 255 14.18 5.20 -20.85
C PRO A 255 13.74 6.65 -20.76
N ARG A 256 12.97 7.09 -21.77
CA ARG A 256 12.33 8.41 -21.75
C ARG A 256 11.39 8.59 -20.54
N GLU A 257 10.83 7.51 -20.03
CA GLU A 257 9.90 7.48 -18.89
C GLU A 257 10.54 6.77 -17.71
N ALA A 258 10.42 7.31 -16.49
CA ALA A 258 11.02 6.68 -15.32
C ALA A 258 10.38 5.29 -15.08
N PRO A 259 11.18 4.24 -14.87
CA PRO A 259 10.67 2.89 -14.58
C PRO A 259 9.93 2.88 -13.24
N GLN A 260 8.91 2.04 -13.11
CA GLN A 260 8.13 1.92 -11.88
C GLN A 260 8.88 1.06 -10.87
N LEU A 261 8.71 1.36 -9.58
CA LEU A 261 9.07 0.45 -8.50
C LEU A 261 7.77 0.00 -7.83
N ILE A 262 7.51 -1.30 -7.80
CA ILE A 262 6.25 -1.85 -7.31
C ILE A 262 6.46 -3.23 -6.67
N ASP A 263 5.62 -3.58 -5.70
CA ASP A 263 5.48 -4.98 -5.27
C ASP A 263 4.55 -5.72 -6.23
N LEU A 264 5.14 -6.62 -7.03
CA LEU A 264 4.43 -7.39 -8.05
C LEU A 264 4.47 -8.87 -7.66
N GLY A 265 3.32 -9.41 -7.25
CA GLY A 265 3.20 -10.81 -6.85
C GLY A 265 4.01 -11.18 -5.60
N GLY A 266 4.23 -10.24 -4.67
CA GLY A 266 5.03 -10.44 -3.46
C GLY A 266 6.54 -10.26 -3.69
N CYS A 267 6.95 -9.79 -4.87
CA CYS A 267 8.33 -9.54 -5.22
C CYS A 267 8.53 -8.07 -5.62
N LEU A 268 9.47 -7.39 -4.95
CA LEU A 268 9.84 -6.04 -5.33
C LEU A 268 10.41 -6.04 -6.76
N THR A 269 9.77 -5.27 -7.63
CA THR A 269 10.01 -5.31 -9.07
C THR A 269 10.21 -3.90 -9.61
N ILE A 270 11.24 -3.73 -10.43
CA ILE A 270 11.36 -2.57 -11.32
C ILE A 270 10.70 -2.93 -12.65
N VAL A 271 9.71 -2.13 -13.05
CA VAL A 271 9.07 -2.24 -14.37
C VAL A 271 9.69 -1.19 -15.27
N GLU A 272 10.52 -1.64 -16.21
CA GLU A 272 11.09 -0.80 -17.25
C GLU A 272 10.16 -0.78 -18.46
N HIS A 273 9.66 0.41 -18.79
CA HIS A 273 8.84 0.66 -19.96
C HIS A 273 9.75 1.11 -21.11
N ALA A 274 9.96 0.23 -22.08
CA ALA A 274 10.51 0.58 -23.38
C ALA A 274 9.37 0.76 -24.39
N SER A 275 9.64 1.39 -25.54
CA SER A 275 8.60 1.80 -26.49
C SER A 275 7.61 0.69 -26.88
N GLU A 276 8.11 -0.53 -27.07
CA GLU A 276 7.32 -1.72 -27.42
C GLU A 276 7.57 -2.88 -26.44
N GLN A 277 8.20 -2.64 -25.30
CA GLN A 277 8.52 -3.72 -24.37
C GLN A 277 8.28 -3.34 -22.92
N ILE A 278 7.85 -4.34 -22.15
CA ILE A 278 7.85 -4.30 -20.69
C ILE A 278 8.93 -5.26 -20.20
N LYS A 279 9.89 -4.75 -19.42
CA LYS A 279 10.90 -5.59 -18.76
C LYS A 279 10.68 -5.57 -17.25
N LEU A 280 10.69 -6.76 -16.66
CA LEU A 280 10.47 -6.97 -15.23
C LEU A 280 11.77 -7.40 -14.57
N TRP A 281 12.34 -6.51 -13.77
CA TRP A 281 13.54 -6.77 -12.99
C TRP A 281 13.13 -7.03 -11.55
N ARG A 282 13.28 -8.26 -11.08
CA ARG A 282 12.87 -8.66 -9.72
C ARG A 282 14.06 -8.60 -8.78
N LEU A 283 13.82 -8.14 -7.55
CA LEU A 283 14.81 -8.16 -6.49
C LEU A 283 15.10 -9.59 -6.08
N THR A 284 16.35 -9.99 -6.14
CA THR A 284 16.86 -11.29 -5.71
C THR A 284 17.89 -11.10 -4.61
N ARG A 285 18.10 -12.17 -3.83
CA ARG A 285 19.22 -12.27 -2.88
C ARG A 285 20.26 -13.19 -3.51
N ASN A 286 21.52 -12.78 -3.49
CA ASN A 286 22.62 -13.60 -4.01
C ASN A 286 22.67 -14.98 -3.33
N GLU A 287 23.18 -15.99 -4.03
CA GLU A 287 23.27 -17.39 -3.56
C GLU A 287 24.08 -17.54 -2.26
N SER A 288 25.00 -16.61 -1.99
CA SER A 288 25.77 -16.50 -0.73
C SER A 288 25.00 -15.81 0.40
N GLY A 289 23.74 -15.41 0.17
CA GLY A 289 22.80 -14.90 1.18
C GLY A 289 23.01 -13.45 1.60
N GLY A 290 24.01 -12.73 1.10
CA GLY A 290 24.38 -11.39 1.57
C GLY A 290 23.63 -10.24 0.88
N ASP A 291 23.93 -10.04 -0.40
CA ASP A 291 23.59 -8.79 -1.09
C ASP A 291 22.30 -8.90 -1.92
N LEU A 292 21.54 -7.80 -1.92
CA LEU A 292 20.35 -7.60 -2.73
C LEU A 292 20.73 -7.04 -4.11
N SER A 293 20.15 -7.58 -5.17
CA SER A 293 20.33 -7.06 -6.52
C SER A 293 19.08 -7.26 -7.36
N PHE A 294 18.87 -6.43 -8.38
CA PHE A 294 17.78 -6.64 -9.34
C PHE A 294 18.27 -7.49 -10.51
N CYS A 295 17.52 -8.52 -10.87
CA CYS A 295 17.80 -9.38 -12.02
C CYS A 295 16.63 -9.33 -13.01
N LEU A 296 16.95 -9.26 -14.31
CA LEU A 296 15.94 -9.37 -15.37
C LEU A 296 15.32 -10.76 -15.32
N GLN A 297 14.03 -10.84 -15.08
CA GLN A 297 13.29 -12.11 -15.10
C GLN A 297 12.54 -12.29 -16.42
N HIS A 298 11.89 -11.22 -16.89
CA HIS A 298 11.07 -11.27 -18.07
C HIS A 298 11.23 -10.01 -18.92
N ALA A 299 11.17 -10.20 -20.23
CA ALA A 299 11.04 -9.13 -21.21
C ALA A 299 9.93 -9.53 -22.18
N TYR A 300 8.87 -8.74 -22.23
CA TYR A 300 7.71 -9.00 -23.06
C TYR A 300 7.55 -7.91 -24.11
N ASP A 301 7.21 -8.30 -25.33
CA ASP A 301 6.83 -7.39 -26.40
C ASP A 301 5.35 -7.01 -26.22
N THR A 302 5.09 -5.72 -26.10
CA THR A 302 3.72 -5.19 -25.95
C THR A 302 2.98 -5.17 -27.28
N HIS A 303 3.67 -5.23 -28.42
CA HIS A 303 3.11 -5.05 -29.76
C HIS A 303 2.30 -3.76 -29.91
N VAL A 304 2.57 -2.79 -29.04
CA VAL A 304 1.95 -1.48 -28.96
C VAL A 304 3.06 -0.47 -28.74
N MET A 305 3.08 0.55 -29.59
CA MET A 305 3.99 1.69 -29.48
C MET A 305 3.50 2.67 -28.42
N TRP A 306 4.03 2.53 -27.21
CA TRP A 306 3.76 3.45 -26.10
C TRP A 306 4.55 4.75 -26.25
N GLY A 307 3.99 5.84 -25.75
CA GLY A 307 4.70 7.12 -25.73
C GLY A 307 3.88 8.24 -25.10
N SER A 308 4.31 9.48 -25.35
CA SER A 308 3.78 10.65 -24.60
C SER A 308 2.26 10.88 -24.67
N ALA A 309 1.59 10.35 -25.70
CA ALA A 309 0.13 10.49 -25.86
C ALA A 309 -0.65 9.34 -25.21
N VAL A 310 -0.07 8.15 -25.14
CA VAL A 310 -0.68 6.95 -24.57
C VAL A 310 0.43 6.16 -23.88
N TYR A 311 0.32 6.02 -22.57
CA TYR A 311 1.26 5.26 -21.77
C TYR A 311 0.50 4.34 -20.82
N HIS A 312 1.19 3.36 -20.26
CA HIS A 312 0.61 2.38 -19.35
C HIS A 312 1.42 2.29 -18.06
N GLU A 313 0.74 1.89 -17.00
CA GLU A 313 1.32 1.56 -15.71
C GLU A 313 0.93 0.13 -15.33
N VAL A 314 1.89 -0.67 -14.84
CA VAL A 314 1.57 -2.01 -14.34
C VAL A 314 1.05 -1.88 -12.92
N MET A 315 -0.18 -2.33 -12.69
CA MET A 315 -0.87 -2.17 -11.40
C MET A 315 -0.70 -3.38 -10.48
N THR A 316 -0.86 -4.58 -11.03
CA THR A 316 -0.72 -5.84 -10.30
C THR A 316 -0.56 -6.99 -11.27
N GLU A 317 0.06 -8.06 -10.80
CA GLU A 317 -0.02 -9.38 -11.41
C GLU A 317 -1.41 -9.96 -11.12
N SER A 318 -1.98 -10.63 -12.11
CA SER A 318 -3.25 -11.35 -12.04
C SER A 318 -3.02 -12.82 -12.38
N ASN A 319 -4.04 -13.65 -12.24
CA ASN A 319 -3.95 -15.08 -12.53
C ASN A 319 -3.45 -15.33 -13.96
N HIS A 320 -2.86 -16.51 -14.16
CA HIS A 320 -2.40 -17.00 -15.47
C HIS A 320 -1.30 -16.16 -16.13
N ASN A 321 -0.35 -15.62 -15.34
CA ASN A 321 0.78 -14.81 -15.84
C ASN A 321 0.33 -13.58 -16.66
N SER A 322 -0.77 -12.96 -16.25
CA SER A 322 -1.30 -11.75 -16.87
C SER A 322 -1.09 -10.54 -15.96
N TYR A 323 -1.09 -9.34 -16.55
CA TYR A 323 -0.86 -8.10 -15.82
C TYR A 323 -2.03 -7.15 -16.01
N ILE A 324 -2.45 -6.50 -14.93
CA ILE A 324 -3.44 -5.43 -15.01
C ILE A 324 -2.70 -4.13 -15.26
N LEU A 325 -3.00 -3.51 -16.40
CA LEU A 325 -2.46 -2.24 -16.83
C LEU A 325 -3.48 -1.14 -16.60
N LYS A 326 -3.03 0.00 -16.08
CA LYS A 326 -3.78 1.26 -16.19
C LYS A 326 -3.25 1.98 -17.42
N VAL A 327 -4.08 2.11 -18.44
CA VAL A 327 -3.74 2.80 -19.69
C VAL A 327 -4.29 4.20 -19.64
N GLU A 328 -3.42 5.20 -19.80
CA GLU A 328 -3.79 6.62 -19.73
C GLU A 328 -3.58 7.31 -21.07
N PHE A 329 -4.57 8.10 -21.48
CA PHE A 329 -4.52 8.94 -22.66
C PHE A 329 -4.28 10.40 -22.24
N ARG A 330 -3.16 10.96 -22.71
CA ARG A 330 -2.80 12.37 -22.50
C ARG A 330 -2.98 13.15 -23.79
N ARG A 331 -3.88 14.14 -23.80
CA ARG A 331 -4.05 15.05 -24.94
C ARG A 331 -3.30 16.36 -24.72
N SER A 332 -2.60 16.85 -25.74
CA SER A 332 -1.80 18.09 -25.66
C SER A 332 -2.60 19.36 -26.01
N ARG A 333 -2.43 20.37 -25.13
CA ARG A 333 -2.39 21.84 -25.32
C ARG A 333 -3.63 22.75 -25.24
N ARG A 334 -4.89 22.32 -25.27
CA ARG A 334 -6.03 23.29 -25.15
C ARG A 334 -7.31 22.80 -24.43
N GLY A 335 -7.23 21.77 -23.60
CA GLY A 335 -8.35 21.34 -22.74
C GLY A 335 -7.92 20.18 -21.84
N SER A 336 -8.04 20.34 -20.53
CA SER A 336 -7.49 19.43 -19.50
C SER A 336 -8.39 18.23 -19.25
N PHE A 337 -8.51 17.31 -20.20
CA PHE A 337 -9.14 16.02 -19.96
C PHE A 337 -8.13 14.90 -20.28
N SER A 338 -7.55 14.32 -19.22
CA SER A 338 -6.97 12.98 -19.26
C SER A 338 -8.03 12.00 -18.80
N PHE A 339 -8.11 10.84 -19.44
CA PHE A 339 -8.91 9.71 -18.97
C PHE A 339 -8.04 8.47 -18.99
N ASN A 340 -8.40 7.49 -18.18
CA ASN A 340 -7.71 6.22 -18.12
C ASN A 340 -8.68 5.07 -17.91
N HIS A 341 -8.21 3.87 -18.23
CA HIS A 341 -8.99 2.66 -18.06
C HIS A 341 -8.08 1.50 -17.65
N LEU A 342 -8.70 0.41 -17.22
CA LEU A 342 -8.01 -0.82 -16.87
C LEU A 342 -8.04 -1.80 -18.06
N THR A 343 -6.89 -2.39 -18.35
CA THR A 343 -6.74 -3.41 -19.39
C THR A 343 -5.90 -4.56 -18.85
N GLN A 344 -6.32 -5.79 -19.07
CA GLN A 344 -5.54 -6.98 -18.76
C GLN A 344 -4.66 -7.32 -19.98
N TYR A 345 -3.37 -7.46 -19.75
CA TYR A 345 -2.37 -7.84 -20.75
C TYR A 345 -1.89 -9.27 -20.51
N PHE A 346 -1.98 -10.09 -21.55
CA PHE A 346 -1.53 -11.48 -21.58
C PHE A 346 -0.25 -11.57 -22.42
N PRO A 347 0.93 -11.45 -21.80
CA PRO A 347 2.20 -11.32 -22.52
C PRO A 347 2.49 -12.52 -23.42
N LEU A 348 2.25 -13.74 -22.94
CA LEU A 348 2.52 -14.96 -23.70
C LEU A 348 1.59 -15.15 -24.91
N LEU A 349 0.46 -14.45 -24.92
CA LEU A 349 -0.53 -14.49 -26.01
C LEU A 349 -0.48 -13.24 -26.89
N ALA A 350 0.33 -12.24 -26.54
CA ALA A 350 0.32 -10.92 -27.18
C ALA A 350 -1.11 -10.30 -27.23
N GLN A 351 -1.92 -10.55 -26.19
CA GLN A 351 -3.33 -10.17 -26.18
C GLN A 351 -3.64 -9.14 -25.09
N TYR A 352 -4.60 -8.27 -25.41
CA TYR A 352 -5.16 -7.28 -24.50
C TYR A 352 -6.65 -7.52 -24.35
N ARG A 353 -7.13 -7.47 -23.12
CA ARG A 353 -8.54 -7.52 -22.79
C ARG A 353 -8.91 -6.26 -22.01
N HIS A 354 -9.74 -5.43 -22.61
CA HIS A 354 -10.32 -4.28 -21.91
C HIS A 354 -11.16 -4.76 -20.71
N LEU A 355 -10.97 -4.16 -19.55
CA LEU A 355 -11.73 -4.48 -18.34
C LEU A 355 -12.89 -3.50 -18.21
N ASP A 356 -14.02 -3.88 -18.80
CA ASP A 356 -15.28 -3.17 -18.63
C ASP A 356 -15.89 -3.54 -17.27
N ILE A 357 -15.70 -2.66 -16.29
CA ILE A 357 -16.23 -2.83 -14.93
C ILE A 357 -17.19 -1.67 -14.66
N PRO A 358 -18.49 -1.93 -14.45
CA PRO A 358 -19.44 -0.86 -14.19
C PRO A 358 -19.09 -0.06 -12.94
N GLY A 359 -19.17 1.26 -13.03
CA GLY A 359 -18.98 2.18 -11.90
C GLY A 359 -17.54 2.65 -11.68
N LEU A 360 -16.60 2.34 -12.58
CA LEU A 360 -15.30 2.99 -12.60
C LEU A 360 -15.44 4.48 -13.00
N PRO A 361 -14.64 5.38 -12.40
CA PRO A 361 -14.57 6.78 -12.84
C PRO A 361 -13.80 6.89 -14.18
N ASP A 362 -14.06 7.96 -14.94
CA ASP A 362 -13.38 8.21 -16.22
C ASP A 362 -11.88 8.52 -16.06
N GLY A 363 -11.49 9.05 -14.90
CA GLY A 363 -10.11 9.39 -14.58
C GLY A 363 -9.78 9.12 -13.13
N PHE A 364 -8.71 8.37 -12.89
CA PHE A 364 -8.32 7.95 -11.54
C PHE A 364 -6.83 7.71 -11.38
N THR A 365 -6.39 7.78 -10.13
CA THR A 365 -5.19 7.06 -9.68
C THR A 365 -5.61 5.67 -9.22
N ALA A 366 -4.74 4.69 -9.45
CA ALA A 366 -4.97 3.30 -9.08
C ALA A 366 -3.77 2.80 -8.27
N LEU A 367 -4.00 1.82 -7.40
CA LEU A 367 -2.96 1.09 -6.68
C LEU A 367 -3.40 -0.37 -6.51
N GLY A 368 -2.43 -1.30 -6.57
CA GLY A 368 -2.64 -2.65 -6.04
C GLY A 368 -2.93 -2.58 -4.55
N PHE A 369 -3.97 -3.28 -4.10
CA PHE A 369 -4.44 -3.21 -2.72
C PHE A 369 -4.85 -4.60 -2.23
N LYS A 370 -4.27 -5.02 -1.11
CA LYS A 370 -4.69 -6.23 -0.41
C LYS A 370 -5.55 -5.83 0.80
N PRO A 371 -6.86 -6.13 0.80
CA PRO A 371 -7.74 -5.80 1.90
C PRO A 371 -7.27 -6.43 3.22
N SER A 372 -7.44 -5.71 4.32
CA SER A 372 -6.96 -6.12 5.63
C SER A 372 -7.85 -5.60 6.76
N LEU A 373 -7.92 -6.35 7.85
CA LEU A 373 -8.63 -6.00 9.08
C LEU A 373 -7.72 -5.32 10.11
N VAL A 374 -6.47 -5.00 9.75
CA VAL A 374 -5.53 -4.34 10.66
C VAL A 374 -6.13 -3.04 11.20
N SER A 375 -6.17 -2.91 12.52
CA SER A 375 -6.64 -1.71 13.19
C SER A 375 -5.47 -0.75 13.46
N PRO A 376 -5.43 0.44 12.82
CA PRO A 376 -4.41 1.44 13.16
C PRO A 376 -4.57 1.94 14.61
N LEU A 377 -5.80 1.92 15.15
CA LEU A 377 -6.09 2.28 16.54
C LEU A 377 -5.56 1.26 17.55
N ALA A 378 -5.68 -0.04 17.26
CA ALA A 378 -5.08 -1.06 18.11
C ALA A 378 -3.55 -0.99 18.02
N ALA A 379 -3.01 -0.84 16.80
CA ALA A 379 -1.57 -0.73 16.57
C ALA A 379 -0.93 0.48 17.24
N SER A 380 -1.65 1.60 17.42
CA SER A 380 -1.16 2.77 18.15
C SER A 380 -1.21 2.64 19.68
N ARG A 381 -1.95 1.66 20.21
CA ARG A 381 -2.16 1.45 21.66
C ARG A 381 -1.35 0.30 22.25
N CYS A 382 -0.72 -0.54 21.44
CA CYS A 382 -0.18 -1.84 21.87
C CYS A 382 0.89 -1.82 23.00
N PHE A 383 1.30 -0.68 23.55
CA PHE A 383 2.22 -0.62 24.70
C PHE A 383 2.03 0.62 25.60
N GLN A 384 0.82 0.83 26.14
CA GLN A 384 0.65 1.59 27.39
C GLN A 384 0.59 0.64 28.59
#